data_AF-A0A4Q0NQT9-F1
#
_entry.id   AF-A0A4Q0NQT9-F1
#
_cell.length_a   1.000
_cell.length_b   1.000
_cell.length_c   1.000
_cell.angle_alpha   90.00
_cell.angle_beta   90.00
_cell.angle_gamma   90.00
#
_symmetry.space_group_name_H-M   'P 1'
#
loop_
_entity.id
_entity.type
_entity.pdbx_description
1 polymer ?
#
loop_
_entity_poly.entity_id
_entity_poly.type
_entity_poly.pdbx_seq_one_letter_code
_entity_poly.pdbx_strand_id
1 'polypeptide(L)'
;MRSDLLRNQKRFPFNIFLGLPLGNFITHSSIQITMVKLILILLNLFLALQGVAQENGNATPWQEDLRFFQNTIHEDYPFLFVKTSPEAFDREEETLYAEIPNLKKHKIIVGIFRLISVFNRGYTP
;
A
#
# COMPACT_ATOMS: atom_id res chain seq x y z
N MET A 1 -21.65 -25.85 90.08
CA MET A 1 -23.11 -25.82 89.89
C MET A 1 -23.38 -25.61 88.41
N ARG A 2 -23.88 -26.67 87.75
CA ARG A 2 -24.57 -26.73 86.45
C ARG A 2 -23.89 -26.17 85.18
N SER A 3 -23.24 -27.10 84.49
CA SER A 3 -23.60 -27.45 83.11
C SER A 3 -25.13 -27.51 82.94
N ASP A 4 -25.65 -27.00 81.82
CA ASP A 4 -26.96 -27.29 81.20
C ASP A 4 -27.65 -26.02 80.74
N LEU A 5 -27.28 -25.50 79.57
CA LEU A 5 -28.24 -24.88 78.65
C LEU A 5 -27.78 -25.11 77.20
N LEU A 6 -27.93 -26.36 76.76
CA LEU A 6 -28.15 -26.72 75.36
C LEU A 6 -29.28 -25.86 74.78
N ARG A 7 -29.00 -25.02 73.77
CA ARG A 7 -29.88 -24.77 72.63
C ARG A 7 -29.29 -23.74 71.67
N ASN A 8 -28.60 -24.19 70.63
CA ASN A 8 -29.02 -23.79 69.28
C ASN A 8 -28.47 -24.76 68.23
N GLN A 9 -29.18 -25.88 68.11
CA GLN A 9 -29.11 -26.77 66.97
C GLN A 9 -29.84 -26.10 65.80
N LYS A 10 -29.14 -25.86 64.68
CA LYS A 10 -29.62 -25.64 63.29
C LYS A 10 -28.34 -25.34 62.48
N ARG A 11 -27.94 -26.01 61.40
CA ARG A 11 -28.63 -26.84 60.41
C ARG A 11 -27.59 -27.75 59.71
N PHE A 12 -28.14 -28.84 59.22
CA PHE A 12 -27.63 -29.97 58.43
C PHE A 12 -26.70 -29.67 57.22
N PRO A 13 -26.08 -30.73 56.64
CA PRO A 13 -24.87 -30.68 55.83
C PRO A 13 -25.19 -30.34 54.37
N PHE A 14 -24.34 -29.56 53.73
CA PHE A 14 -24.35 -29.40 52.28
C PHE A 14 -22.98 -29.76 51.72
N ASN A 15 -22.87 -31.05 51.42
CA ASN A 15 -21.96 -31.55 50.43
C ASN A 15 -22.60 -31.26 49.06
N ILE A 16 -22.23 -30.16 48.39
CA ILE A 16 -22.42 -29.98 46.94
C ILE A 16 -21.16 -29.29 46.41
N PHE A 17 -20.08 -30.07 46.29
CA PHE A 17 -18.96 -29.70 45.44
C PHE A 17 -19.37 -30.03 44.00
N LEU A 18 -20.08 -29.10 43.35
CA LEU A 18 -20.36 -29.17 41.92
C LEU A 18 -19.03 -29.04 41.15
N GLY A 19 -18.50 -30.19 40.72
CA GLY A 19 -17.43 -30.25 39.73
C GLY A 19 -17.90 -29.65 38.42
N LEU A 20 -17.68 -28.35 38.23
CA LEU A 20 -17.73 -27.72 36.91
C LEU A 20 -16.40 -28.00 36.19
N PRO A 21 -16.44 -28.39 34.89
CA PRO A 21 -15.23 -28.74 34.17
C PRO A 21 -14.41 -27.47 33.91
N LEU A 22 -13.41 -27.23 34.78
CA LEU A 22 -12.38 -26.20 34.63
C LEU A 22 -11.70 -26.23 33.24
N GLY A 23 -11.75 -27.38 32.55
CA GLY A 23 -11.21 -27.57 31.20
C GLY A 23 -11.82 -26.66 30.13
N ASN A 24 -13.14 -26.42 30.13
CA ASN A 24 -13.79 -25.64 29.05
C ASN A 24 -13.53 -24.13 29.18
N PHE A 25 -13.41 -23.61 30.39
CA PHE A 25 -13.19 -22.16 30.59
C PHE A 25 -11.77 -21.73 30.18
N ILE A 26 -10.78 -22.60 30.42
CA ILE A 26 -9.38 -22.35 30.07
C ILE A 26 -9.17 -22.49 28.55
N THR A 27 -9.82 -23.45 27.88
CA THR A 27 -9.70 -23.62 26.43
C THR A 27 -10.35 -22.48 25.65
N HIS A 28 -11.56 -22.04 26.03
CA HIS A 28 -12.20 -20.88 25.40
C HIS A 28 -11.37 -19.60 25.57
N SER A 29 -10.81 -19.36 26.76
CA SER A 29 -9.95 -18.20 27.01
C SER A 29 -8.64 -18.27 26.21
N SER A 30 -8.06 -19.45 26.07
CA SER A 30 -6.82 -19.68 25.31
C SER A 30 -7.02 -19.51 23.80
N ILE A 31 -8.18 -19.93 23.28
CA ILE A 31 -8.54 -19.74 21.87
C ILE A 31 -8.71 -18.26 21.55
N GLN A 32 -9.42 -17.51 22.41
CA GLN A 32 -9.61 -16.06 22.24
C GLN A 32 -8.28 -15.29 22.20
N ILE A 33 -7.35 -15.62 23.10
CA ILE A 33 -6.01 -14.99 23.13
C ILE A 33 -5.21 -15.33 21.86
N THR A 34 -5.31 -16.55 21.36
CA THR A 34 -4.62 -16.99 20.14
C THR A 34 -5.15 -16.27 18.90
N MET A 35 -6.48 -16.07 18.82
CA MET A 35 -7.12 -15.33 17.73
C MET A 35 -6.73 -13.84 17.72
N VAL A 36 -6.69 -13.18 18.88
CA VAL A 36 -6.26 -11.77 18.98
C VAL A 36 -4.80 -11.61 18.54
N LYS A 37 -3.91 -12.51 18.94
CA LYS A 37 -2.51 -12.50 18.50
C LYS A 37 -2.39 -12.66 16.99
N LEU A 38 -3.17 -13.57 16.40
CA LEU A 38 -3.19 -13.76 14.95
C LEU A 38 -3.65 -12.49 14.23
N ILE A 39 -4.71 -11.83 14.72
CA ILE A 39 -5.20 -10.56 14.15
C ILE A 39 -4.12 -9.47 14.24
N LEU A 40 -3.42 -9.35 15.36
CA LEU A 40 -2.34 -8.38 15.53
C LEU A 40 -1.15 -8.66 14.59
N ILE A 41 -0.81 -9.93 14.35
CA ILE A 41 0.24 -10.32 13.40
C ILE A 41 -0.18 -9.97 11.97
N LEU A 42 -1.42 -10.31 11.58
CA LEU A 42 -1.95 -9.99 10.26
C LEU A 42 -2.04 -8.48 10.03
N LEU A 43 -2.42 -7.72 11.05
CA LEU A 43 -2.46 -6.25 11.00
C LEU A 43 -1.06 -5.66 10.83
N ASN A 44 -0.06 -6.16 11.57
CA ASN A 44 1.34 -5.75 11.40
C ASN A 44 1.87 -6.09 10.00
N LEU A 45 1.54 -7.28 9.47
CA LEU A 45 1.93 -7.68 8.13
C LEU A 45 1.28 -6.80 7.05
N PHE A 46 -0.01 -6.48 7.21
CA PHE A 46 -0.73 -5.57 6.32
C PHE A 46 -0.15 -4.15 6.34
N LEU A 47 0.26 -3.65 7.50
CA LEU A 47 0.93 -2.35 7.63
C LEU A 47 2.34 -2.38 7.02
N ALA A 48 3.07 -3.49 7.13
CA ALA A 48 4.39 -3.67 6.52
C ALA A 48 4.33 -3.77 4.98
N LEU A 49 3.19 -4.20 4.43
CA LEU A 49 2.95 -4.28 2.98
C LEU A 49 2.59 -2.93 2.34
N GLN A 50 2.45 -1.85 3.13
CA GLN A 50 2.28 -0.48 2.63
C GLN A 50 3.61 0.10 2.10
N GLY A 51 4.32 -0.68 1.27
CA GLY A 51 5.54 -0.27 0.59
C GLY A 51 5.26 0.99 -0.22
N VAL A 52 5.75 2.12 0.29
CA VAL A 52 5.65 3.43 -0.34
C VAL A 52 6.45 3.35 -1.64
N ALA A 53 5.79 3.61 -2.77
CA ALA A 53 6.48 3.99 -3.99
C ALA A 53 7.15 5.35 -3.76
N GLN A 54 8.29 5.33 -3.06
CA GLN A 54 9.04 6.52 -2.70
C GLN A 54 10.01 6.79 -3.83
N GLU A 55 9.54 7.49 -4.86
CA GLU A 55 10.44 8.15 -5.80
C GLU A 55 10.57 9.60 -5.35
N ASN A 56 11.71 9.86 -4.71
CA ASN A 56 12.05 11.16 -4.18
C ASN A 56 12.22 12.11 -5.37
N GLY A 57 11.43 13.18 -5.36
CA GLY A 57 11.30 14.12 -6.46
C GLY A 57 12.55 14.95 -6.64
N ASN A 58 13.25 14.72 -7.75
CA ASN A 58 13.77 15.81 -8.55
C ASN A 58 13.16 15.62 -9.93
N ALA A 59 12.33 16.58 -10.34
CA ALA A 59 11.79 16.67 -11.70
C ALA A 59 12.88 17.06 -12.72
N THR A 60 13.96 17.66 -12.21
CA THR A 60 15.09 18.20 -12.96
C THR A 60 15.74 17.20 -13.92
N PRO A 61 16.06 15.94 -13.52
CA PRO A 61 16.66 14.96 -14.43
C PRO A 61 15.76 14.63 -15.61
N TRP A 62 14.44 14.50 -15.41
CA TRP A 62 13.51 14.19 -16.51
C TRP A 62 13.37 15.34 -17.50
N GLN A 63 13.41 16.59 -17.01
CA GLN A 63 13.41 17.77 -17.86
C GLN A 63 14.70 17.89 -18.67
N GLU A 64 15.85 17.62 -18.06
CA GLU A 64 17.15 17.55 -18.74
C GLU A 64 17.17 16.44 -19.81
N ASP A 65 16.66 15.25 -19.47
CA ASP A 65 16.55 14.12 -20.40
C ASP A 65 15.66 14.45 -21.61
N LEU A 66 14.56 15.20 -21.40
CA LEU A 66 13.70 15.65 -22.49
C LEU A 66 14.39 16.63 -23.42
N ARG A 67 15.15 17.59 -22.88
CA ARG A 67 15.95 18.50 -23.71
C ARG A 67 17.04 17.78 -24.48
N PHE A 68 17.71 16.83 -23.83
CA PHE A 68 18.67 15.97 -24.52
C PHE A 68 17.99 15.22 -25.67
N PHE A 69 16.84 14.60 -25.40
CA PHE A 69 16.07 13.88 -26.43
C PHE A 69 15.63 14.78 -27.59
N GLN A 70 15.10 15.98 -27.30
CA GLN A 70 14.74 16.95 -28.33
C GLN A 70 15.94 17.28 -29.21
N ASN A 71 17.06 17.69 -28.60
CA ASN A 71 18.27 18.07 -29.33
C ASN A 71 18.78 16.91 -30.20
N THR A 72 18.86 15.69 -29.65
CA THR A 72 19.27 14.50 -30.41
C THR A 72 18.36 14.24 -31.61
N ILE A 73 17.04 14.40 -31.48
CA ILE A 73 16.13 14.20 -32.62
C ILE A 73 16.36 15.24 -33.71
N HIS A 74 16.52 16.51 -33.36
CA HIS A 74 16.74 17.59 -34.34
C HIS A 74 18.12 17.51 -35.01
N GLU A 75 19.16 17.20 -34.24
CA GLU A 75 20.55 17.18 -34.74
C GLU A 75 20.90 15.87 -35.45
N ASP A 76 20.62 14.73 -34.81
CA ASP A 76 21.10 13.42 -35.28
C ASP A 76 20.04 12.66 -36.10
N TYR A 77 18.75 12.94 -35.86
CA TYR A 77 17.64 12.21 -36.47
C TYR A 77 16.58 13.08 -37.18
N PRO A 78 16.94 14.14 -37.93
CA PRO A 78 15.95 15.02 -38.57
C PRO A 78 15.09 14.28 -39.62
N PHE A 79 15.55 13.14 -40.12
CA PHE A 79 14.80 12.30 -41.05
C PHE A 79 13.57 11.63 -40.41
N LEU A 80 13.40 11.66 -39.08
CA LEU A 80 12.22 11.10 -38.41
C LEU A 80 10.95 11.94 -38.63
N PHE A 81 11.09 13.21 -39.00
CA PHE A 81 9.98 14.13 -39.32
C PHE A 81 9.31 13.84 -40.68
N VAL A 82 9.09 12.56 -41.00
CA VAL A 82 8.40 12.14 -42.24
C VAL A 82 6.89 12.35 -42.14
N LYS A 83 6.32 12.14 -40.95
CA LYS A 83 4.86 12.09 -40.72
C LYS A 83 4.36 13.11 -39.69
N THR A 84 5.29 13.81 -39.06
CA THR A 84 5.06 14.90 -38.11
C THR A 84 5.99 16.05 -38.48
N SER A 85 5.69 17.26 -38.00
CA SER A 85 6.59 18.41 -38.19
C SER A 85 7.44 18.64 -36.94
N PRO A 86 8.63 19.23 -37.09
CA PRO A 86 9.46 19.66 -35.95
C PRO A 86 8.66 20.50 -34.94
N GLU A 87 7.87 21.45 -35.43
CA GLU A 87 7.10 22.37 -34.57
C GLU A 87 5.95 21.67 -33.84
N ALA A 88 5.37 20.63 -34.44
CA ALA A 88 4.33 19.83 -33.79
C ALA A 88 4.93 18.97 -32.67
N PHE A 89 6.10 18.38 -32.91
CA PHE A 89 6.85 17.63 -31.89
C PHE A 89 7.31 18.53 -30.75
N ASP A 90 7.93 19.68 -31.05
CA ASP A 90 8.43 20.63 -30.05
C ASP A 90 7.31 21.14 -29.15
N ARG A 91 6.11 21.34 -29.70
CA ARG A 91 4.95 21.74 -28.90
C ARG A 91 4.52 20.66 -27.91
N GLU A 92 4.49 19.40 -28.35
CA GLU A 92 4.16 18.29 -27.45
C GLU A 92 5.23 18.10 -26.38
N GLU A 93 6.50 18.26 -26.73
CA GLU A 93 7.63 18.14 -25.83
C GLU A 93 7.62 19.25 -24.77
N GLU A 94 7.39 20.49 -25.17
CA GLU A 94 7.25 21.63 -24.25
C GLU A 94 6.06 21.45 -23.29
N THR A 95 4.96 20.88 -23.79
CA THR A 95 3.80 20.56 -22.95
C THR A 95 4.17 19.56 -21.87
N LEU A 96 4.84 18.47 -22.23
CA LEU A 96 5.29 17.46 -21.26
C LEU A 96 6.34 18.03 -20.29
N TYR A 97 7.28 18.83 -20.80
CA TYR A 97 8.32 19.50 -20.02
C TYR A 97 7.73 20.36 -18.90
N ALA A 98 6.68 21.12 -19.20
CA ALA A 98 5.98 21.97 -18.23
C ALA A 98 5.17 21.16 -17.20
N GLU A 99 4.65 19.99 -17.58
CA GLU A 99 3.85 19.13 -16.71
C GLU A 99 4.70 18.30 -15.74
N ILE A 100 5.92 17.90 -16.13
CA ILE A 100 6.79 16.99 -15.37
C ILE A 100 6.95 17.31 -13.88
N PRO A 101 7.15 18.57 -13.44
CA PRO A 101 7.25 18.91 -12.02
C PRO A 101 6.04 18.45 -11.19
N ASN A 102 4.89 18.27 -11.83
CA ASN A 102 3.63 17.89 -11.19
C ASN A 102 3.19 16.45 -11.52
N LEU A 103 3.95 15.72 -12.35
CA LEU A 103 3.60 14.37 -12.78
C LEU A 103 4.26 13.30 -11.90
N LYS A 104 3.53 12.21 -11.67
CA LYS A 104 4.11 10.96 -11.15
C LYS A 104 4.95 10.31 -12.24
N LYS A 105 6.04 9.62 -11.89
CA LYS A 105 6.94 8.96 -12.85
C LYS A 105 6.25 8.12 -13.92
N HIS A 106 5.28 7.30 -13.56
CA HIS A 106 4.56 6.48 -14.55
C HIS A 106 3.81 7.33 -15.60
N LYS A 107 3.38 8.55 -15.25
CA LYS A 107 2.79 9.50 -16.20
C LYS A 107 3.85 10.15 -17.10
N ILE A 108 5.03 10.44 -16.56
CA ILE A 108 6.18 10.93 -17.35
C ILE A 108 6.55 9.89 -18.43
N ILE A 109 6.68 8.62 -18.05
CA ILE A 109 6.97 7.51 -18.98
C ILE A 109 5.91 7.42 -20.09
N VAL A 110 4.62 7.50 -19.74
CA VAL A 110 3.52 7.49 -20.72
C VAL A 110 3.61 8.70 -21.67
N GLY A 111 3.95 9.89 -21.16
CA GLY A 111 4.17 11.08 -21.97
C GLY A 111 5.30 10.91 -22.98
N ILE A 112 6.44 10.35 -22.56
CA ILE A 112 7.58 10.06 -23.44
C ILE A 112 7.19 9.05 -24.53
N PHE A 113 6.45 7.99 -24.19
CA PHE A 113 5.94 7.05 -25.18
C PHE A 113 5.02 7.72 -26.22
N ARG A 114 4.21 8.70 -25.80
CA ARG A 114 3.38 9.49 -26.73
C ARG A 114 4.24 10.34 -27.65
N LEU A 115 5.30 10.98 -27.14
CA LEU A 115 6.23 11.75 -27.96
C LEU A 115 6.93 10.88 -29.01
N ILE A 116 7.37 9.69 -28.65
CA ILE A 116 8.04 8.78 -29.60
C ILE A 116 7.04 8.26 -30.65
N SER A 117 5.78 8.07 -30.28
CA SER A 117 4.77 7.50 -31.19
C SER A 117 4.42 8.44 -32.34
N VAL A 118 4.63 9.75 -32.22
CA VAL A 118 4.35 10.72 -33.31
C VAL A 118 5.23 10.50 -34.55
N PHE A 119 6.39 9.85 -34.39
CA PHE A 119 7.28 9.51 -35.49
C PHE A 119 6.88 8.21 -36.22
N ASN A 120 6.19 7.31 -35.53
CA ASN A 120 5.75 6.04 -36.09
C ASN A 120 4.31 6.13 -36.61
N ARG A 121 3.97 5.36 -37.66
CA ARG A 121 2.57 5.16 -38.07
C ARG A 121 2.15 3.73 -37.81
N GLY A 122 1.17 3.57 -36.92
CA GLY A 122 0.30 2.39 -36.76
C GLY A 122 0.64 1.56 -35.53
N TYR A 123 -0.28 1.23 -34.60
CA TYR A 123 -1.70 1.50 -34.42
C TYR A 123 -1.99 1.37 -32.92
N THR A 124 -2.82 2.24 -32.36
CA THR A 124 -3.74 1.87 -31.27
C THR A 124 -5.10 1.72 -31.96
N PRO A 125 -5.78 0.60 -31.74
CA PRO A 125 -6.82 0.55 -30.70
C PRO A 125 -6.31 0.02 -29.37
#